data_AF-A0A522UH58-F1
#
_entry.id   AF-A0A522UH58-F1
#
_cell.length_a   1.000
_cell.length_b   1.000
_cell.length_c   1.000
_cell.angle_alpha   90.00
_cell.angle_beta   90.00
_cell.angle_gamma   90.00
#
_symmetry.space_group_name_H-M   'P 1'
#
loop_
_entity.id
_entity.type
_entity.pdbx_description
1 polymer ?
#
loop_
_entity_poly.entity_id
_entity_poly.type
_entity_poly.pdbx_seq_one_letter_code
_entity_poly.pdbx_strand_id
1 'polypeptide(L)'
;AAIIGGGSIRTSIKKGEIKIKHVYSVSPFNNYLVGIRLTGQQIRGALEHGVSAIEEGAGRFPQVSGISFKYIRSAPAGSRVQEIMLGGAPLQPEKEYIVATDDFLAAGGDGYKAFGEAVRTSKDYEVVGGMMRGEKLAYSNSGKWVRDIVVEHIKASKKIGPAAGGRIVELSQ
;
A
#
# COMPACT_ATOMS: atom_id res chain seq x y z
N ALA A 1 2.57 -9.43 0.84
CA ALA A 1 3.24 -8.11 0.87
C ALA A 1 2.22 -7.03 1.23
N ALA A 2 2.62 -5.78 1.45
CA ALA A 2 1.69 -4.66 1.65
C ALA A 2 2.14 -3.37 0.96
N ILE A 3 1.18 -2.60 0.44
CA ILE A 3 1.34 -1.27 -0.14
C ILE A 3 0.21 -0.39 0.40
N ILE A 4 0.54 0.81 0.90
CA ILE A 4 -0.43 1.87 1.21
C ILE A 4 0.06 3.19 0.62
N GLY A 5 -0.85 4.12 0.32
CA GLY A 5 -0.48 5.45 -0.17
C GLY A 5 0.00 6.33 0.99
N GLY A 6 1.06 7.11 0.80
CA GLY A 6 1.60 8.04 1.80
C GLY A 6 0.55 9.06 2.29
N GLY A 7 -0.42 9.41 1.45
CA GLY A 7 -1.55 10.28 1.79
C GLY A 7 -2.48 9.72 2.87
N SER A 8 -2.41 8.41 3.15
CA SER A 8 -3.10 7.77 4.28
C SER A 8 -2.48 8.15 5.64
N ILE A 9 -1.22 8.62 5.65
CA ILE A 9 -0.44 8.98 6.83
C ILE A 9 -0.38 10.51 6.93
N ARG A 10 -1.14 11.09 7.86
CA ARG A 10 -1.40 12.53 7.93
C ARG A 10 -0.50 13.30 8.87
N THR A 11 0.12 12.64 9.84
CA THR A 11 0.98 13.30 10.83
C THR A 11 1.96 12.30 11.45
N SER A 12 2.91 12.81 12.22
CA SER A 12 3.87 12.02 12.99
C SER A 12 3.40 11.79 14.42
N ILE A 13 3.84 10.70 15.04
CA ILE A 13 3.70 10.47 16.49
C ILE A 13 5.06 10.73 17.13
N LYS A 14 5.11 11.67 18.08
CA LYS A 14 6.32 11.94 18.86
C LYS A 14 6.68 10.73 19.74
N LYS A 15 7.98 10.53 19.96
CA LYS A 15 8.48 9.53 20.91
C LYS A 15 7.84 9.74 22.28
N GLY A 16 7.37 8.66 22.90
CA GLY A 16 6.76 8.69 24.23
C GLY A 16 5.50 7.83 24.29
N GLU A 17 4.59 8.20 25.18
CA GLU A 17 3.30 7.53 25.35
C GLU A 17 2.44 7.67 24.09
N ILE A 18 1.98 6.54 23.55
CA ILE A 18 1.08 6.51 22.38
C ILE A 18 -0.35 6.28 22.85
N LYS A 19 -1.21 7.28 22.63
CA LYS A 19 -2.65 7.21 22.89
C LYS A 19 -3.40 6.90 21.60
N ILE A 20 -4.60 6.32 21.71
CA ILE A 20 -5.46 6.00 20.56
C ILE A 20 -5.69 7.24 19.67
N LYS A 21 -5.92 8.41 20.28
CA LYS A 21 -6.07 9.68 19.56
C LYS A 21 -4.89 10.00 18.64
N HIS A 22 -3.65 9.62 19.00
CA HIS A 22 -2.49 9.84 18.15
C HIS A 22 -2.58 9.00 16.88
N VAL A 23 -2.95 7.73 16.99
CA VAL A 23 -3.12 6.84 15.82
C VAL A 23 -4.26 7.34 14.93
N TYR A 24 -5.34 7.83 15.52
CA TYR A 24 -6.46 8.42 14.78
C TYR A 24 -6.07 9.70 14.04
N SER A 25 -5.19 10.53 14.62
CA SER A 25 -4.64 11.69 13.91
C SER A 25 -3.73 11.29 12.74
N VAL A 26 -3.02 10.16 12.85
CA VAL A 26 -2.17 9.64 11.76
C VAL A 26 -3.01 9.11 10.61
N SER A 27 -4.00 8.25 10.89
CA SER A 27 -4.84 7.60 9.87
C SER A 27 -6.33 7.89 10.16
N PRO A 28 -6.83 9.09 9.82
CA PRO A 28 -8.18 9.52 10.17
C PRO A 28 -9.29 8.88 9.31
N PHE A 29 -8.92 8.20 8.23
CA PHE A 29 -9.87 7.62 7.28
C PHE A 29 -10.52 6.34 7.81
N ASN A 30 -11.78 6.13 7.44
CA ASN A 30 -12.52 4.88 7.66
C ASN A 30 -12.23 3.91 6.51
N ASN A 31 -10.95 3.72 6.21
CA ASN A 31 -10.53 2.74 5.22
C ASN A 31 -10.32 1.39 5.91
N TYR A 32 -10.70 0.31 5.25
CA TYR A 32 -10.58 -1.05 5.78
C TYR A 32 -9.54 -1.87 5.00
N LEU A 33 -9.06 -2.95 5.61
CA LEU A 33 -8.00 -3.78 5.03
C LEU A 33 -8.55 -4.66 3.90
N VAL A 34 -7.85 -4.63 2.76
CA VAL A 34 -8.11 -5.46 1.58
C VAL A 34 -6.84 -6.21 1.19
N GLY A 35 -6.96 -7.46 0.77
CA GLY A 35 -5.88 -8.24 0.16
C GLY A 35 -6.22 -8.54 -1.30
N ILE A 36 -5.43 -8.01 -2.23
CA ILE A 36 -5.66 -8.15 -3.68
C ILE A 36 -4.66 -9.16 -4.26
N ARG A 37 -5.13 -10.03 -5.15
CA ARG A 37 -4.29 -10.88 -6.00
C ARG A 37 -3.84 -10.07 -7.22
N LEU A 38 -2.54 -9.83 -7.33
CA LEU A 38 -1.92 -9.04 -8.39
C LEU A 38 -0.78 -9.81 -9.04
N THR A 39 -0.63 -9.69 -10.36
CA THR A 39 0.59 -10.13 -11.05
C THR A 39 1.78 -9.24 -10.69
N GLY A 40 3.00 -9.74 -10.87
CA GLY A 40 4.21 -8.92 -10.72
C GLY A 40 4.19 -7.69 -11.62
N GLN A 41 3.65 -7.79 -12.84
CA GLN A 41 3.47 -6.65 -13.74
C GLN A 41 2.52 -5.59 -13.16
N GLN A 42 1.39 -6.00 -12.57
CA GLN A 42 0.45 -5.08 -11.92
C GLN A 42 1.08 -4.40 -10.69
N ILE A 43 1.86 -5.14 -9.91
CA ILE A 43 2.61 -4.58 -8.77
C ILE A 43 3.62 -3.54 -9.26
N ARG A 44 4.38 -3.82 -10.33
CA ARG A 44 5.29 -2.86 -10.95
C ARG A 44 4.55 -1.61 -11.41
N GLY A 45 3.44 -1.77 -12.13
CA GLY A 45 2.62 -0.65 -12.58
C GLY A 45 2.11 0.22 -11.44
N ALA A 46 1.70 -0.38 -10.31
CA ALA A 46 1.30 0.35 -9.12
C ALA A 46 2.46 1.13 -8.48
N LEU A 47 3.65 0.55 -8.39
CA LEU A 47 4.84 1.24 -7.86
C LEU A 47 5.29 2.38 -8.79
N GLU A 48 5.32 2.16 -10.10
CA GLU A 48 5.61 3.18 -11.12
C GLU A 48 4.65 4.37 -11.00
N HIS A 49 3.35 4.09 -10.88
CA HIS A 49 2.34 5.13 -10.65
C HIS A 49 2.58 5.87 -9.34
N GLY A 50 2.89 5.14 -8.26
CA GLY A 50 3.16 5.74 -6.96
C GLY A 50 4.35 6.72 -6.97
N VAL A 51 5.39 6.44 -7.77
CA VAL A 51 6.56 7.32 -7.91
C VAL A 51 6.48 8.31 -9.09
N SER A 52 5.39 8.32 -9.84
CA SER A 52 5.27 9.12 -11.09
C SER A 52 5.23 10.64 -10.89
N ALA A 53 4.82 11.10 -9.70
CA ALA A 53 4.58 12.52 -9.39
C ALA A 53 5.16 12.91 -8.02
N ILE A 54 6.35 12.40 -7.70
CA ILE A 54 7.03 12.65 -6.41
C ILE A 54 7.26 14.14 -6.17
N GLU A 55 7.55 14.87 -7.24
CA GLU A 55 7.85 16.29 -7.26
C GLU A 55 6.64 17.14 -6.81
N GLU A 56 5.42 16.62 -6.98
CA GLU A 56 4.18 17.27 -6.56
C GLU A 56 3.84 17.00 -5.09
N GLY A 57 4.62 16.14 -4.40
CA GLY A 57 4.31 15.73 -3.03
C GLY A 57 2.98 14.99 -2.90
N ALA A 58 2.51 14.36 -3.98
CA ALA A 58 1.21 13.71 -4.04
C ALA A 58 1.10 12.54 -3.04
N GLY A 59 -0.10 12.36 -2.46
CA GLY A 59 -0.41 11.29 -1.51
C GLY A 59 -0.22 9.86 -2.06
N ARG A 60 -0.09 9.72 -3.39
CA ARG A 60 0.08 8.44 -4.08
C ARG A 60 1.41 7.73 -3.82
N PHE A 61 2.41 8.37 -3.20
CA PHE A 61 3.72 7.75 -2.94
C PHE A 61 3.59 6.45 -2.12
N PRO A 62 4.14 5.30 -2.55
CA PRO A 62 3.86 4.02 -1.92
C PRO A 62 4.72 3.81 -0.66
N GLN A 63 4.08 3.56 0.48
CA GLN A 63 4.73 2.96 1.65
C GLN A 63 4.57 1.44 1.58
N VAL A 64 5.64 0.70 1.85
CA VAL A 64 5.69 -0.75 1.55
C VAL A 64 6.16 -1.61 2.72
N SER A 65 5.68 -2.86 2.73
CA SER A 65 6.14 -3.93 3.64
C SER A 65 6.23 -5.27 2.92
N GLY A 66 7.32 -6.02 3.16
CA GLY A 66 7.63 -7.25 2.41
C GLY A 66 7.99 -7.02 0.93
N ILE A 67 8.06 -5.76 0.51
CA ILE A 67 8.56 -5.29 -0.78
C ILE A 67 9.72 -4.34 -0.49
N SER A 68 10.76 -4.40 -1.31
CA SER A 68 11.71 -3.31 -1.47
C SER A 68 11.87 -2.96 -2.93
N PHE A 69 12.05 -1.68 -3.25
CA PHE A 69 12.27 -1.27 -4.62
C PHE A 69 13.23 -0.08 -4.72
N LYS A 70 13.89 0.01 -5.87
CA LYS A 70 14.78 1.11 -6.24
C LYS A 70 14.17 1.90 -7.38
N TYR A 71 14.28 3.21 -7.36
CA TYR A 71 13.76 4.06 -8.42
C TYR A 71 14.71 5.22 -8.76
N ILE A 72 14.64 5.70 -10.00
CA ILE A 72 15.36 6.89 -10.47
C ILE A 72 14.32 7.98 -10.72
N ARG A 73 14.37 9.07 -9.96
CA ARG A 73 13.38 10.16 -10.04
C ARG A 73 13.39 10.86 -11.40
N SER A 74 14.56 11.07 -11.98
CA SER A 74 14.72 11.76 -13.26
C SER A 74 14.35 10.93 -14.49
N ALA A 75 14.08 9.63 -14.34
CA ALA A 75 13.59 8.81 -15.43
C ALA A 75 12.14 9.18 -15.80
N PRO A 76 11.71 8.94 -17.06
CA PRO A 76 10.34 9.19 -17.48
C PRO A 76 9.32 8.47 -16.59
N ALA A 77 8.20 9.13 -16.30
CA ALA A 77 7.11 8.50 -15.55
C ALA A 77 6.65 7.20 -16.23
N GLY A 78 6.52 6.12 -15.45
CA GLY A 78 6.27 4.78 -15.98
C GLY A 78 7.54 3.96 -16.26
N SER A 79 8.72 4.55 -16.08
CA SER A 79 10.01 3.85 -16.18
C SER A 79 10.99 4.25 -15.07
N ARG A 80 10.45 4.71 -13.92
CA ARG A 80 11.24 5.14 -12.77
C ARG A 80 11.74 3.96 -11.94
N VAL A 81 10.97 2.88 -11.82
CA VAL A 81 11.27 1.74 -10.95
C VAL A 81 12.26 0.79 -11.62
N GLN A 82 13.46 0.67 -11.06
CA GLN A 82 14.56 -0.11 -11.63
C GLN A 82 14.57 -1.56 -11.13
N GLU A 83 14.38 -1.74 -9.82
CA GLU A 83 14.47 -3.04 -9.17
C GLU A 83 13.29 -3.20 -8.21
N ILE A 84 12.69 -4.39 -8.17
CA ILE A 84 11.66 -4.74 -7.19
C ILE A 84 12.00 -6.12 -6.62
N MET A 85 12.10 -6.19 -5.30
CA MET A 85 12.24 -7.42 -4.54
C MET A 85 10.97 -7.62 -3.71
N LEU A 86 10.44 -8.84 -3.71
CA LEU A 86 9.29 -9.24 -2.91
C LEU A 86 9.66 -10.46 -2.09
N GLY A 87 9.58 -10.35 -0.77
CA GLY A 87 10.01 -11.41 0.15
C GLY A 87 11.50 -11.79 0.02
N GLY A 88 12.35 -10.86 -0.44
CA GLY A 88 13.78 -11.09 -0.65
C GLY A 88 14.16 -11.70 -2.00
N ALA A 89 13.19 -11.99 -2.88
CA ALA A 89 13.44 -12.49 -4.24
C ALA A 89 13.04 -11.44 -5.30
N PRO A 90 13.68 -11.43 -6.48
CA PRO A 90 13.26 -10.57 -7.59
C PRO A 90 11.79 -10.82 -7.97
N LEU A 91 11.05 -9.74 -8.22
CA LEU A 91 9.66 -9.83 -8.64
C LEU A 91 9.54 -10.48 -10.02
N GLN A 92 8.82 -11.60 -10.09
CA GLN A 92 8.51 -12.28 -11.36
C GLN A 92 7.26 -11.66 -12.01
N PRO A 93 7.31 -11.22 -13.29
CA PRO A 93 6.22 -10.48 -13.93
C PRO A 93 4.87 -11.22 -14.01
N GLU A 94 4.84 -12.48 -14.45
CA GLU A 94 3.57 -13.21 -14.62
C GLU A 94 3.06 -13.89 -13.35
N LYS A 95 3.89 -14.01 -12.31
CA LYS A 95 3.49 -14.67 -11.05
C LYS A 95 2.49 -13.80 -10.29
N GLU A 96 1.47 -14.44 -9.70
CA GLU A 96 0.52 -13.78 -8.81
C GLU A 96 1.01 -13.74 -7.36
N TYR A 97 0.71 -12.62 -6.69
CA TYR A 97 1.02 -12.37 -5.29
C TYR A 97 -0.18 -11.75 -4.59
N ILE A 98 -0.28 -11.98 -3.28
CA ILE A 98 -1.27 -11.29 -2.44
C ILE A 98 -0.62 -10.02 -1.85
N VAL A 99 -1.22 -8.89 -2.15
CA VAL A 99 -0.82 -7.57 -1.66
C VAL A 99 -1.92 -7.01 -0.77
N ALA A 100 -1.59 -6.78 0.50
CA ALA A 100 -2.44 -6.07 1.43
C ALA A 100 -2.39 -4.55 1.16
N THR A 101 -3.55 -3.91 1.18
CA THR A 101 -3.74 -2.47 0.97
C THR A 101 -5.02 -2.03 1.69
N ASP A 102 -5.37 -0.76 1.59
CA ASP A 102 -6.70 -0.28 1.95
C ASP A 102 -7.69 -0.35 0.79
N ASP A 103 -8.99 -0.30 1.10
CA ASP A 103 -10.10 -0.31 0.16
C ASP A 103 -10.11 0.89 -0.79
N PHE A 104 -9.62 2.05 -0.35
CA PHE A 104 -9.51 3.23 -1.21
C PHE A 104 -8.56 2.97 -2.39
N LEU A 105 -7.35 2.47 -2.14
CA LEU A 105 -6.43 2.07 -3.20
C LEU A 105 -6.92 0.83 -3.96
N ALA A 106 -7.58 -0.13 -3.29
CA ALA A 106 -8.17 -1.29 -3.96
C ALA A 106 -9.23 -0.88 -5.00
N ALA A 107 -9.99 0.17 -4.73
CA ALA A 107 -10.90 0.80 -5.68
C ALA A 107 -10.18 1.63 -6.76
N GLY A 108 -8.85 1.73 -6.75
CA GLY A 108 -8.08 2.57 -7.67
C GLY A 108 -8.01 4.06 -7.28
N GLY A 109 -8.28 4.38 -6.02
CA GLY A 109 -8.03 5.70 -5.43
C GLY A 109 -6.59 6.16 -5.64
N ASP A 110 -6.37 7.48 -5.59
CA ASP A 110 -5.08 8.12 -5.90
C ASP A 110 -4.47 7.74 -7.26
N GLY A 111 -5.29 7.18 -8.16
CA GLY A 111 -4.88 6.77 -9.50
C GLY A 111 -4.24 5.38 -9.56
N TYR A 112 -4.34 4.55 -8.52
CA TYR A 112 -3.86 3.15 -8.51
C TYR A 112 -4.70 2.23 -9.43
N LYS A 113 -4.75 2.56 -10.73
CA LYS A 113 -5.58 1.89 -11.73
C LYS A 113 -5.30 0.39 -11.79
N ALA A 114 -4.04 -0.03 -11.68
CA ALA A 114 -3.67 -1.44 -11.66
C ALA A 114 -4.41 -2.25 -10.57
N PHE A 115 -4.67 -1.65 -9.40
CA PHE A 115 -5.43 -2.31 -8.34
C PHE A 115 -6.92 -2.31 -8.68
N GLY A 116 -7.47 -1.15 -9.04
CA GLY A 116 -8.87 -1.00 -9.37
C GLY A 116 -9.31 -1.86 -10.56
N GLU A 117 -8.48 -2.00 -11.59
CA GLU A 117 -8.72 -2.84 -12.75
C GLU A 117 -8.61 -4.32 -12.38
N ALA A 118 -7.59 -4.73 -11.62
CA ALA A 118 -7.48 -6.12 -11.16
C ALA A 118 -8.71 -6.57 -10.38
N VAL A 119 -9.25 -5.70 -9.51
CA VAL A 119 -10.45 -6.00 -8.73
C VAL A 119 -11.71 -5.99 -9.60
N ARG A 120 -11.95 -4.92 -10.38
CA ARG A 120 -13.21 -4.73 -11.13
C ARG A 120 -13.39 -5.66 -12.33
N THR A 121 -12.29 -6.15 -12.90
CA THR A 121 -12.34 -7.09 -14.05
C THR A 121 -12.69 -8.51 -13.63
N SER A 122 -12.70 -8.81 -12.32
CA SER A 122 -13.19 -10.08 -11.79
C SER A 122 -14.69 -10.23 -12.11
N LYS A 123 -15.08 -11.34 -12.73
CA LYS A 123 -16.47 -11.56 -13.16
C LYS A 123 -17.47 -11.59 -12.00
N ASP A 124 -16.99 -11.96 -10.83
CA ASP A 124 -17.73 -12.08 -9.58
C ASP A 124 -17.52 -10.85 -8.66
N TYR A 125 -16.98 -9.75 -9.18
CA TYR A 125 -16.78 -8.54 -8.40
C TYR A 125 -18.13 -7.90 -8.02
N GLU A 126 -18.32 -7.70 -6.72
CA GLU A 126 -19.48 -7.00 -6.18
C GLU A 126 -19.10 -6.19 -4.92
N VAL A 127 -19.94 -5.22 -4.57
CA VAL A 127 -19.84 -4.49 -3.31
C VAL A 127 -21.13 -4.71 -2.53
N VAL A 128 -21.05 -5.43 -1.42
CA VAL A 128 -22.19 -5.78 -0.58
C VAL A 128 -22.01 -5.13 0.79
N GLY A 129 -22.93 -4.23 1.16
CA GLY A 129 -22.86 -3.51 2.44
C GLY A 129 -21.57 -2.70 2.61
N GLY A 130 -21.04 -2.13 1.52
CA GLY A 130 -19.78 -1.38 1.51
C GLY A 130 -18.52 -2.25 1.51
N MET A 131 -18.65 -3.58 1.54
CA MET A 131 -17.52 -4.51 1.47
C MET A 131 -17.35 -5.04 0.06
N MET A 132 -16.15 -4.89 -0.51
CA MET A 132 -15.78 -5.50 -1.78
C MET A 132 -15.65 -7.03 -1.66
N ARG A 133 -16.12 -7.76 -2.67
CA ARG A 133 -16.00 -9.22 -2.82
C ARG A 133 -15.62 -9.56 -4.26
N GLY A 134 -15.03 -10.73 -4.45
CA GLY A 134 -14.65 -11.28 -5.75
C GLY A 134 -13.36 -12.11 -5.68
N GLU A 135 -13.10 -12.92 -6.70
CA GLU A 135 -11.98 -13.87 -6.77
C GLU A 135 -10.61 -13.20 -6.57
N LYS A 136 -10.47 -11.98 -7.11
CA LYS A 136 -9.24 -11.17 -6.99
C LYS A 136 -9.03 -10.60 -5.59
N LEU A 137 -10.01 -10.71 -4.69
CA LEU A 137 -9.89 -10.32 -3.29
C LEU A 137 -9.61 -11.54 -2.41
N ALA A 138 -8.33 -11.75 -2.10
CA ALA A 138 -7.91 -12.78 -1.15
C ALA A 138 -8.32 -12.47 0.31
N TYR A 139 -8.59 -11.20 0.60
CA TYR A 139 -9.08 -10.74 1.91
C TYR A 139 -9.90 -9.46 1.75
N SER A 140 -10.98 -9.32 2.50
CA SER A 140 -11.79 -8.10 2.60
C SER A 140 -12.54 -8.10 3.92
N ASN A 141 -12.42 -7.03 4.70
CA ASN A 141 -13.09 -6.91 6.00
C ASN A 141 -13.49 -5.46 6.30
N SER A 142 -14.69 -5.07 5.88
CA SER A 142 -15.23 -3.73 6.15
C SER A 142 -15.59 -3.46 7.62
N GLY A 143 -15.57 -4.50 8.47
CA GLY A 143 -15.85 -4.37 9.90
C GLY A 143 -14.66 -3.88 10.73
N LYS A 144 -13.48 -3.69 10.12
CA LYS A 144 -12.27 -3.31 10.84
C LYS A 144 -11.42 -2.31 10.08
N TRP A 145 -11.26 -1.12 10.65
CA TRP A 145 -10.50 -0.04 10.04
C TRP A 145 -9.00 -0.27 10.15
N VAL A 146 -8.23 0.21 9.16
CA VAL A 146 -6.77 0.11 9.15
C VAL A 146 -6.16 0.71 10.42
N ARG A 147 -6.67 1.85 10.89
CA ARG A 147 -6.21 2.48 12.15
C ARG A 147 -6.41 1.58 13.38
N ASP A 148 -7.46 0.76 13.40
CA ASP A 148 -7.74 -0.13 14.53
C ASP A 148 -6.75 -1.29 14.54
N ILE A 149 -6.40 -1.80 13.35
CA ILE A 149 -5.32 -2.79 13.18
C ILE A 149 -3.99 -2.22 13.69
N VAL A 150 -3.68 -0.95 13.41
CA VAL A 150 -2.49 -0.29 13.96
C VAL A 150 -2.55 -0.18 15.48
N VAL A 151 -3.68 0.25 16.05
CA VAL A 151 -3.87 0.32 17.52
C VAL A 151 -3.62 -1.04 18.17
N GLU A 152 -4.19 -2.11 17.63
CA GLU A 152 -3.99 -3.46 18.12
C GLU A 152 -2.54 -3.90 18.03
N HIS A 153 -1.87 -3.65 16.90
CA HIS A 153 -0.45 -3.97 16.73
C HIS A 153 0.43 -3.27 17.77
N ILE A 154 0.18 -1.98 18.04
CA ILE A 154 0.92 -1.20 19.04
C ILE A 154 0.66 -1.75 20.45
N LYS A 155 -0.60 -2.05 20.79
CA LYS A 155 -0.97 -2.65 22.08
C LYS A 155 -0.30 -4.02 22.28
N ALA A 156 -0.31 -4.88 21.26
CA ALA A 156 0.29 -6.20 21.31
C ALA A 156 1.82 -6.13 21.44
N SER A 157 2.46 -5.19 20.76
CA SER A 157 3.92 -5.02 20.77
C SER A 157 4.44 -4.43 22.08
N LYS A 158 3.60 -3.73 22.85
CA LYS A 158 3.91 -2.97 24.09
C LYS A 158 4.92 -1.82 23.93
N LYS A 159 5.93 -1.99 23.07
CA LYS A 159 6.94 -1.00 22.69
C LYS A 159 7.21 -1.13 21.19
N ILE A 160 7.26 0.00 20.49
CA ILE A 160 7.57 0.05 19.06
C ILE A 160 8.78 0.95 18.81
N GLY A 161 9.56 0.62 17.79
CA GLY A 161 10.73 1.40 17.36
C GLY A 161 11.00 1.16 15.87
N PRO A 162 10.10 1.61 14.97
CA PRO A 162 10.27 1.40 13.54
C PRO A 162 11.52 2.16 13.04
N ALA A 163 12.32 1.49 12.22
CA ALA A 163 13.46 2.08 11.53
C ALA A 163 13.19 2.18 10.03
N ALA A 164 13.81 3.14 9.36
CA ALA A 164 13.83 3.23 7.90
C ALA A 164 14.65 2.05 7.35
N GLY A 165 13.98 0.92 7.10
CA GLY A 165 14.63 -0.34 6.71
C GLY A 165 15.11 -0.41 5.26
N GLY A 166 15.48 0.72 4.65
CA GLY A 166 16.00 0.78 3.27
C GLY A 166 15.07 0.20 2.20
N ARG A 167 13.76 0.09 2.49
CA ARG A 167 12.80 -0.57 1.59
C ARG A 167 12.56 0.19 0.29
N ILE A 168 12.76 1.50 0.33
CA ILE A 168 12.56 2.38 -0.82
C ILE A 168 13.84 3.17 -0.96
N VAL A 169 14.51 3.03 -2.10
CA VAL A 169 15.79 3.68 -2.37
C VAL A 169 15.69 4.48 -3.64
N GLU A 170 15.94 5.78 -3.54
CA GLU A 170 16.16 6.63 -4.70
C GLU A 170 17.62 6.50 -5.14
N LEU A 171 17.82 6.13 -6.40
CA LEU A 171 19.15 6.03 -6.99
C LEU A 171 19.56 7.41 -7.54
N SER A 172 20.80 7.79 -7.27
CA SER A 172 21.49 8.82 -8.04
C SER A 172 21.73 8.26 -9.45
N GLN A 173 21.48 9.07 -10.49
CA GLN A 173 21.71 8.67 -11.89
C GLN A 173 23.10 8.10 -12.11
#